data_AF-A0A962H5R0-F1
#
_entry.id   AF-A0A962H5R0-F1
#
_cell.length_a   1.000
_cell.length_b   1.000
_cell.length_c   1.000
_cell.angle_alpha   90.00
_cell.angle_beta   90.00
_cell.angle_gamma   90.00
#
_symmetry.space_group_name_H-M   'P 1'
#
loop_
_entity.id
_entity.type
_entity.pdbx_description
1 polymer ?
#
loop_
_entity_poly.entity_id
_entity_poly.type
_entity_poly.pdbx_seq_one_letter_code
_entity_poly.pdbx_strand_id
1 'polypeptide(L)'
;MPSARNDEYFAQTITPATCLGQLLALTLGLSALAGGAQEPSQWQTHCQLSGDQFEVGLASASGDLDQTDMLATLRFSDGDQLPLGLRAGIFHPRGVVANKASGCAELGAFELTEPDSLAPGNWLLLLSVDDRPGFDQLSLVLIDPRQRQVIDRSEYVAPIKDPDGRQQLAVRVDRNQLLIRLQRRWLHDTDTDSAENSIEDWYRLQVVNQRIRGRWAD
;
A
#
# COMPACT_ATOMS: atom_id res chain seq x y z
N MET A 1 -8.25 -23.31 -50.10
CA MET A 1 -9.71 -23.47 -50.36
C MET A 1 -10.46 -22.70 -49.29
N PRO A 2 -11.17 -21.62 -49.63
CA PRO A 2 -11.95 -20.83 -48.69
C PRO A 2 -13.39 -21.36 -48.62
N SER A 3 -13.94 -21.53 -47.42
CA SER A 3 -15.36 -21.84 -47.23
C SER A 3 -16.06 -20.67 -46.52
N ALA A 4 -17.17 -20.27 -47.13
CA ALA A 4 -18.05 -19.15 -46.80
C ALA A 4 -18.72 -19.29 -45.42
N ARG A 5 -18.89 -18.15 -44.72
CA ARG A 5 -20.15 -17.47 -44.35
C ARG A 5 -21.24 -18.35 -43.73
N ASN A 6 -21.75 -17.91 -42.57
CA ASN A 6 -23.18 -17.66 -42.39
C ASN A 6 -23.38 -16.54 -41.35
N ASP A 7 -24.01 -15.47 -41.82
CA ASP A 7 -24.57 -14.38 -41.05
C ASP A 7 -25.90 -14.84 -40.45
N GLU A 8 -26.10 -14.69 -39.13
CA GLU A 8 -27.43 -14.69 -38.53
C GLU A 8 -27.70 -13.36 -37.85
N TYR A 9 -28.53 -12.58 -38.55
CA TYR A 9 -29.23 -11.39 -38.10
C TYR A 9 -30.22 -11.76 -36.99
N PHE A 10 -30.07 -11.17 -35.80
CA PHE A 10 -31.19 -11.02 -34.87
C PHE A 10 -31.61 -9.55 -34.81
N ALA A 11 -32.70 -9.26 -35.53
CA ALA A 11 -33.46 -8.04 -35.35
C ALA A 11 -34.32 -8.18 -34.09
N GLN A 12 -34.15 -7.30 -33.10
CA GLN A 12 -35.12 -7.12 -32.03
C GLN A 12 -35.87 -5.81 -32.23
N THR A 13 -37.19 -5.99 -32.31
CA THR A 13 -38.26 -5.02 -32.52
C THR A 13 -38.32 -3.97 -31.43
N ILE A 14 -38.46 -2.72 -31.87
CA ILE A 14 -38.77 -1.53 -31.09
C ILE A 14 -40.30 -1.47 -30.88
N THR A 15 -40.74 -1.30 -29.64
CA THR A 15 -42.12 -0.86 -29.31
C THR A 15 -42.07 0.44 -28.52
N PRO A 16 -42.78 1.51 -28.93
CA PRO A 16 -42.89 2.74 -28.17
C PRO A 16 -44.07 2.68 -27.21
N ALA A 17 -43.82 2.97 -25.93
CA ALA A 17 -44.87 3.28 -24.97
C ALA A 17 -44.69 4.72 -24.50
N THR A 18 -45.40 5.63 -25.15
CA THR A 18 -45.71 6.97 -24.65
C THR A 18 -46.56 6.84 -23.39
N CYS A 19 -46.07 7.37 -22.27
CA CYS A 19 -46.92 7.73 -21.14
C CYS A 19 -46.62 9.18 -20.74
N LEU A 20 -47.63 10.03 -20.97
CA LEU A 20 -47.69 11.42 -20.57
C LEU A 20 -47.86 11.54 -19.05
N GLY A 21 -47.20 12.52 -18.46
CA GLY A 21 -47.69 13.23 -17.28
C GLY A 21 -47.10 12.81 -15.95
N GLN A 22 -46.18 13.63 -15.42
CA GLN A 22 -46.48 14.58 -14.33
C GLN A 22 -45.17 15.24 -13.88
N LEU A 23 -45.11 16.57 -14.00
CA LEU A 23 -44.14 17.39 -13.30
C LEU A 23 -44.43 17.32 -11.80
N LEU A 24 -43.49 16.77 -11.03
CA LEU A 24 -43.36 17.06 -9.61
C LEU A 24 -41.92 17.46 -9.35
N ALA A 25 -41.72 18.77 -9.23
CA ALA A 25 -40.50 19.35 -8.72
C ALA A 25 -40.43 19.07 -7.22
N LEU A 26 -39.65 18.06 -6.82
CA LEU A 26 -39.11 17.96 -5.47
C LEU A 26 -37.65 18.41 -5.51
N THR A 27 -37.43 19.70 -5.25
CA THR A 27 -36.14 20.20 -4.77
C THR A 27 -35.98 19.76 -3.31
N LEU A 28 -35.59 18.51 -3.10
CA LEU A 28 -35.01 18.08 -1.84
C LEU A 28 -33.56 18.55 -1.85
N GLY A 29 -33.26 19.52 -1.00
CA GLY A 29 -31.90 19.94 -0.71
C GLY A 29 -31.13 18.74 -0.18
N LEU A 30 -30.30 18.14 -1.03
CA LEU A 30 -29.20 17.32 -0.58
C LEU A 30 -28.17 18.27 0.04
N SER A 31 -28.27 18.47 1.34
CA SER A 31 -27.11 18.79 2.14
C SER A 31 -26.15 17.62 1.99
N ALA A 32 -25.24 17.72 1.03
CA ALA A 32 -24.07 16.88 0.95
C ALA A 32 -23.26 17.14 2.22
N LEU A 33 -23.54 16.39 3.28
CA LEU A 33 -22.58 16.19 4.35
C LEU A 33 -21.40 15.50 3.68
N ALA A 34 -20.35 16.27 3.43
CA ALA A 34 -19.01 15.74 3.23
C ALA A 34 -18.59 15.07 4.54
N GLY A 35 -19.17 13.90 4.82
CA GLY A 35 -18.62 12.98 5.80
C GLY A 35 -17.29 12.52 5.22
N GLY A 36 -16.19 13.13 5.66
CA GLY A 36 -14.90 12.48 5.55
C GLY A 36 -15.08 11.11 6.20
N ALA A 37 -14.94 10.04 5.42
CA ALA A 37 -14.96 8.70 5.98
C ALA A 37 -13.86 8.67 7.05
N GLN A 38 -14.27 8.63 8.31
CA GLN A 38 -13.34 8.58 9.42
C GLN A 38 -12.55 7.28 9.28
N GLU A 39 -11.23 7.41 9.23
CA GLU A 39 -10.34 6.26 9.11
C GLU A 39 -10.63 5.30 10.28
N PRO A 40 -10.82 4.00 10.04
CA PRO A 40 -11.22 3.12 11.12
C PRO A 40 -10.03 2.92 12.08
N SER A 41 -10.30 2.87 13.39
CA SER A 41 -9.28 2.55 14.41
C SER A 41 -8.71 1.13 14.30
N GLN A 42 -9.31 0.34 13.42
CA GLN A 42 -8.84 -0.96 12.99
C GLN A 42 -8.93 -1.02 11.47
N TRP A 43 -7.81 -1.32 10.83
CA TRP A 43 -7.73 -1.52 9.40
C TRP A 43 -7.08 -2.87 9.11
N GLN A 44 -7.50 -3.52 8.03
CA GLN A 44 -6.91 -4.78 7.60
C GLN A 44 -6.94 -4.89 6.07
N THR A 45 -5.96 -5.58 5.49
CA THR A 45 -5.94 -5.92 4.07
C THR A 45 -5.57 -7.38 3.86
N HIS A 46 -6.16 -7.99 2.85
CA HIS A 46 -5.83 -9.35 2.42
C HIS A 46 -4.67 -9.31 1.43
N CYS A 47 -3.74 -10.24 1.62
CA CYS A 47 -2.53 -10.35 0.82
C CYS A 47 -2.33 -11.79 0.34
N GLN A 48 -1.64 -11.91 -0.79
CA GLN A 48 -1.22 -13.19 -1.34
C GLN A 48 0.21 -13.10 -1.88
N LEU A 49 1.10 -13.96 -1.39
CA LEU A 49 2.47 -14.10 -1.88
C LEU A 49 2.81 -15.58 -2.03
N SER A 50 3.40 -15.97 -3.17
CA SER A 50 3.86 -17.36 -3.40
C SER A 50 2.78 -18.44 -3.25
N GLY A 51 1.50 -18.06 -3.35
CA GLY A 51 0.35 -18.93 -3.12
C GLY A 51 -0.20 -18.87 -1.68
N ASP A 52 0.60 -18.41 -0.71
CA ASP A 52 0.16 -18.24 0.68
C ASP A 52 -0.75 -17.02 0.82
N GLN A 53 -1.84 -17.18 1.55
CA GLN A 53 -2.77 -16.11 1.90
C GLN A 53 -2.53 -15.67 3.34
N PHE A 54 -2.52 -14.37 3.56
CA PHE A 54 -2.38 -13.76 4.87
C PHE A 54 -3.09 -12.42 4.90
N GLU A 55 -3.23 -11.85 6.09
CA GLU A 55 -3.75 -10.51 6.29
C GLU A 55 -2.75 -9.68 7.06
N VAL A 56 -2.71 -8.39 6.77
CA VAL A 56 -1.99 -7.40 7.59
C VAL A 56 -3.03 -6.53 8.26
N GLY A 57 -2.98 -6.44 9.59
CA GLY A 57 -3.84 -5.61 10.42
C GLY A 57 -3.07 -4.47 11.05
N LEU A 58 -3.70 -3.31 11.14
CA LEU A 58 -3.26 -2.12 11.86
C LEU A 58 -4.37 -1.76 12.85
N ALA A 59 -4.07 -1.72 14.14
CA ALA A 59 -5.11 -1.47 15.15
C ALA A 59 -4.60 -0.59 16.28
N SER A 60 -5.32 0.49 16.56
CA SER A 60 -5.15 1.32 17.77
C SER A 60 -5.53 0.51 19.02
N ALA A 61 -4.67 0.56 20.03
CA ALA A 61 -4.94 -0.11 21.31
C ALA A 61 -6.03 0.59 22.12
N SER A 62 -6.09 1.93 22.07
CA SER A 62 -7.09 2.75 22.74
C SER A 62 -8.37 2.95 21.93
N GLY A 63 -8.30 2.76 20.61
CA GLY A 63 -9.37 3.13 19.68
C GLY A 63 -9.35 4.61 19.27
N ASP A 64 -8.38 5.39 19.75
CA ASP A 64 -8.16 6.79 19.42
C ASP A 64 -7.10 6.91 18.32
N LEU A 65 -7.48 7.49 17.18
CA LEU A 65 -6.63 7.62 15.98
C LEU A 65 -5.52 8.66 16.14
N ASP A 66 -5.67 9.58 17.10
CA ASP A 66 -4.66 10.59 17.39
C ASP A 66 -3.60 10.08 18.36
N GLN A 67 -3.80 8.90 18.96
CA GLN A 67 -2.81 8.25 19.82
C GLN A 67 -1.81 7.46 18.98
N THR A 68 -0.54 7.59 19.34
CA THR A 68 0.56 6.80 18.75
C THR A 68 0.64 5.42 19.39
N ASP A 69 -0.45 4.65 19.31
CA ASP A 69 -0.60 3.36 19.98
C ASP A 69 -1.02 2.22 19.04
N MET A 70 -1.09 2.46 17.73
CA MET A 70 -1.43 1.40 16.79
C MET A 70 -0.30 0.38 16.70
N LEU A 71 -0.67 -0.88 16.55
CA LEU A 71 0.23 -1.99 16.33
C LEU A 71 -0.06 -2.65 14.99
N ALA A 72 1.02 -3.08 14.32
CA ALA A 72 0.93 -3.84 13.09
C ALA A 72 1.08 -5.34 13.37
N THR A 73 0.14 -6.14 12.85
CA THR A 73 0.10 -7.59 12.98
C THR A 73 -0.07 -8.24 11.62
N LEU A 74 0.50 -9.44 11.46
CA LEU A 74 0.21 -10.32 10.34
C LEU A 74 -0.64 -11.49 10.86
N ARG A 75 -1.68 -11.87 10.13
CA ARG A 75 -2.50 -13.06 10.40
C ARG A 75 -2.37 -14.05 9.26
N PHE A 76 -1.94 -15.27 9.55
CA PHE A 76 -1.87 -16.36 8.58
C PHE A 76 -3.27 -16.94 8.30
N SER A 77 -3.42 -17.69 7.21
CA SER A 77 -4.70 -18.29 6.80
C SER A 77 -5.31 -19.27 7.80
N ASP A 78 -4.50 -19.85 8.70
CA ASP A 78 -4.96 -20.71 9.79
C ASP A 78 -5.35 -19.94 11.06
N GLY A 79 -5.26 -18.61 11.03
CA GLY A 79 -5.64 -17.71 12.11
C GLY A 79 -4.50 -17.34 13.05
N ASP A 80 -3.32 -17.97 12.93
CA ASP A 80 -2.15 -17.62 13.72
C ASP A 80 -1.74 -16.17 13.47
N GLN A 81 -1.36 -15.48 14.54
CA GLN A 81 -0.95 -14.08 14.48
C GLN A 81 0.53 -13.91 14.79
N LEU A 82 1.19 -13.08 14.00
CA LEU A 82 2.58 -12.66 14.17
C LEU A 82 2.62 -11.14 14.37
N PRO A 83 2.91 -10.66 15.59
CA PRO A 83 3.21 -9.25 15.80
C PRO A 83 4.44 -8.86 14.96
N LEU A 84 4.34 -7.78 14.18
CA LEU A 84 5.47 -7.34 13.35
C LEU A 84 6.59 -6.70 14.19
N GLY A 85 6.28 -6.34 15.44
CA GLY A 85 7.22 -5.82 16.43
C GLY A 85 7.87 -4.50 16.01
N LEU A 86 7.18 -3.70 15.21
CA LEU A 86 7.50 -2.29 15.01
C LEU A 86 7.15 -1.52 16.29
N ARG A 87 7.74 -0.35 16.49
CA ARG A 87 7.26 0.57 17.52
C ARG A 87 5.80 0.94 17.25
N ALA A 88 5.05 1.14 18.33
CA ALA A 88 3.69 1.67 18.22
C ALA A 88 3.73 3.07 17.58
N GLY A 89 2.75 3.34 16.72
CA GLY A 89 2.68 4.57 15.93
C GLY A 89 1.30 4.69 15.29
N ILE A 90 1.10 5.68 14.43
CA ILE A 90 -0.08 5.76 13.58
C ILE A 90 0.35 5.25 12.21
N PHE A 91 -0.26 4.17 11.74
CA PHE A 91 0.10 3.55 10.46
C PHE A 91 -0.95 3.86 9.42
N HIS A 92 -0.54 4.25 8.22
CA HIS A 92 -1.44 4.53 7.11
C HIS A 92 -1.36 3.43 6.04
N PRO A 93 -2.50 2.93 5.55
CA PRO A 93 -2.53 2.08 4.36
C PRO A 93 -1.91 2.81 3.16
N ARG A 94 -0.93 2.19 2.51
CA ARG A 94 -0.27 2.77 1.34
C ARG A 94 0.09 1.71 0.30
N GLY A 95 -0.70 1.67 -0.76
CA GLY A 95 -0.42 0.84 -1.92
C GLY A 95 0.87 1.25 -2.64
N VAL A 96 1.32 0.40 -3.56
CA VAL A 96 2.53 0.64 -4.36
C VAL A 96 2.23 0.62 -5.85
N VAL A 97 2.93 1.46 -6.60
CA VAL A 97 3.04 1.35 -8.07
C VAL A 97 4.38 0.70 -8.37
N ALA A 98 4.35 -0.51 -8.93
CA ALA A 98 5.57 -1.28 -9.14
C ALA A 98 5.62 -2.01 -10.48
N ASN A 99 6.85 -2.28 -10.96
CA ASN A 99 7.11 -3.10 -12.15
C ASN A 99 6.89 -4.61 -11.92
N LYS A 100 6.71 -5.02 -10.66
CA LYS A 100 6.26 -6.35 -10.23
C LYS A 100 5.08 -6.15 -9.29
N ALA A 101 4.02 -6.94 -9.43
CA ALA A 101 2.85 -6.83 -8.56
C ALA A 101 3.24 -7.02 -7.08
N SER A 102 2.65 -6.20 -6.21
CA SER A 102 2.66 -6.39 -4.76
C SER A 102 1.73 -7.54 -4.39
N GLY A 103 2.07 -8.24 -3.31
CA GLY A 103 1.19 -9.24 -2.71
C GLY A 103 -0.03 -8.65 -2.01
N CYS A 104 -0.02 -7.36 -1.68
CA CYS A 104 -1.16 -6.64 -1.08
C CYS A 104 -1.61 -5.50 -2.00
N ALA A 105 -2.90 -5.19 -2.02
CA ALA A 105 -3.43 -4.08 -2.82
C ALA A 105 -3.10 -2.71 -2.20
N GLU A 106 -3.18 -2.63 -0.86
CA GLU A 106 -3.10 -1.38 -0.10
C GLU A 106 -1.81 -1.26 0.71
N LEU A 107 -0.86 -2.16 0.50
CA LEU A 107 0.48 -2.14 1.11
C LEU A 107 1.51 -2.67 0.12
N GLY A 108 2.78 -2.33 0.33
CA GLY A 108 3.88 -2.99 -0.37
C GLY A 108 4.22 -4.32 0.28
N ALA A 109 4.12 -5.42 -0.46
CA ALA A 109 4.51 -6.75 -0.01
C ALA A 109 5.20 -7.49 -1.15
N PHE A 110 6.45 -7.89 -0.95
CA PHE A 110 7.25 -8.52 -1.99
C PHE A 110 7.92 -9.78 -1.49
N GLU A 111 7.82 -10.85 -2.27
CA GLU A 111 8.65 -12.04 -2.06
C GLU A 111 10.08 -11.77 -2.58
N LEU A 112 11.05 -12.04 -1.72
CA LEU A 112 12.47 -11.96 -2.04
C LEU A 112 12.96 -13.32 -2.55
N THR A 113 13.27 -13.36 -3.83
CA THR A 113 13.91 -14.50 -4.49
C THR A 113 15.38 -14.18 -4.74
N GLU A 114 16.20 -14.33 -3.70
CA GLU A 114 17.65 -14.22 -3.87
C GLU A 114 18.19 -15.51 -4.51
N PRO A 115 18.92 -15.44 -5.64
CA PRO A 115 19.53 -16.61 -6.28
C PRO A 115 20.52 -17.37 -5.38
N ASP A 116 21.17 -16.64 -4.45
CA ASP A 116 22.25 -17.14 -3.59
C ASP A 116 21.92 -17.09 -2.09
N SER A 117 20.65 -16.88 -1.73
CA SER A 117 20.24 -16.81 -0.32
C SER A 117 20.02 -18.19 0.28
N LEU A 118 20.41 -18.32 1.55
CA LEU A 118 20.07 -19.46 2.40
C LEU A 118 18.60 -19.45 2.86
N ALA A 119 17.82 -18.41 2.55
CA ALA A 119 16.41 -18.28 2.89
C ALA A 119 15.59 -17.69 1.73
N PRO A 120 15.47 -18.40 0.59
CA PRO A 120 14.57 -18.00 -0.50
C PRO A 120 13.11 -18.06 -0.02
N GLY A 121 12.31 -17.07 -0.42
CA GLY A 121 10.87 -17.02 -0.11
C GLY A 121 10.52 -16.21 1.14
N ASN A 122 11.45 -15.43 1.69
CA ASN A 122 11.13 -14.43 2.71
C ASN A 122 10.27 -13.31 2.12
N TRP A 123 9.41 -12.74 2.95
CA TRP A 123 8.54 -11.61 2.56
C TRP A 123 9.09 -10.31 3.12
N LEU A 124 9.07 -9.27 2.29
CA LEU A 124 9.36 -7.90 2.70
C LEU A 124 8.08 -7.08 2.65
N LEU A 125 7.65 -6.58 3.81
CA LEU A 125 6.53 -5.64 3.93
C LEU A 125 7.04 -4.20 4.05
N LEU A 126 6.33 -3.29 3.40
CA LEU A 126 6.56 -1.84 3.41
C LEU A 126 5.35 -1.18 4.08
N LEU A 127 5.60 -0.47 5.19
CA LEU A 127 4.56 0.19 5.98
C LEU A 127 4.81 1.70 6.04
N SER A 128 3.74 2.48 5.92
CA SER A 128 3.74 3.93 6.12
C SER A 128 3.46 4.23 7.58
N VAL A 129 4.28 5.06 8.21
CA VAL A 129 4.10 5.47 9.62
C VAL A 129 4.03 7.00 9.67
N ASP A 130 2.99 7.53 10.27
CA ASP A 130 2.82 8.96 10.52
C ASP A 130 4.03 9.54 11.26
N ASP A 131 4.53 10.69 10.79
CA ASP A 131 5.65 11.42 11.38
C ASP A 131 5.37 12.93 11.40
N ARG A 132 4.11 13.29 11.71
CA ARG A 132 3.67 14.70 11.76
C ARG A 132 4.58 15.54 12.67
N PRO A 133 4.94 16.77 12.25
CA PRO A 133 4.42 17.49 11.08
C PRO A 133 5.13 17.16 9.75
N GLY A 134 6.10 16.23 9.76
CA GLY A 134 6.77 15.76 8.55
C GLY A 134 5.89 14.87 7.67
N PHE A 135 6.47 14.34 6.61
CA PHE A 135 5.82 13.29 5.84
C PHE A 135 5.89 11.95 6.56
N ASP A 136 4.92 11.07 6.28
CA ASP A 136 4.99 9.66 6.65
C ASP A 136 6.37 9.06 6.36
N GLN A 137 6.81 8.19 7.26
CA GLN A 137 8.08 7.50 7.18
C GLN A 137 7.89 6.06 6.71
N LEU A 138 8.79 5.58 5.86
CA LEU A 138 8.81 4.19 5.46
C LEU A 138 9.41 3.31 6.56
N SER A 139 8.68 2.28 6.98
CA SER A 139 9.19 1.19 7.80
C SER A 139 9.13 -0.14 7.03
N LEU A 140 10.10 -1.02 7.30
CA LEU A 140 10.31 -2.28 6.59
C LEU A 140 10.33 -3.44 7.56
N VAL A 141 9.67 -4.55 7.18
CA VAL A 141 9.68 -5.78 7.96
C VAL A 141 10.00 -6.97 7.06
N LEU A 142 11.04 -7.72 7.43
CA LEU A 142 11.44 -8.95 6.77
C LEU A 142 10.89 -10.14 7.57
N ILE A 143 10.16 -11.03 6.90
CA ILE A 143 9.43 -12.13 7.51
C ILE A 143 9.85 -13.44 6.87
N ASP A 144 10.09 -14.47 7.70
CA ASP A 144 10.16 -15.86 7.26
C ASP A 144 8.77 -16.47 7.44
N PRO A 145 7.98 -16.64 6.36
CA PRO A 145 6.62 -17.15 6.47
C PRO A 145 6.58 -18.63 6.88
N ARG A 146 7.66 -19.39 6.67
CA ARG A 146 7.74 -20.81 7.01
C ARG A 146 7.99 -21.01 8.50
N GLN A 147 8.89 -20.21 9.06
CA GLN A 147 9.18 -20.21 10.51
C GLN A 147 8.23 -19.30 11.30
N ARG A 148 7.36 -18.54 10.61
CA ARG A 148 6.39 -17.61 11.20
C ARG A 148 7.05 -16.60 12.15
N GLN A 149 8.14 -16.00 11.70
CA GLN A 149 8.91 -15.06 12.51
C GLN A 149 9.30 -13.82 11.72
N VAL A 150 9.41 -12.71 12.45
CA VAL A 150 10.09 -11.50 11.95
C VAL A 150 11.59 -11.74 12.05
N ILE A 151 12.27 -11.68 10.90
CA ILE A 151 13.72 -11.86 10.78
C ILE A 151 14.44 -10.55 11.13
N ASP A 152 13.99 -9.46 10.53
CA ASP A 152 14.61 -8.14 10.66
C ASP A 152 13.60 -7.03 10.44
N ARG A 153 13.90 -5.84 10.96
CA ARG A 153 13.09 -4.64 10.78
C ARG A 153 13.98 -3.42 10.64
N SER A 154 13.54 -2.48 9.81
CA SER A 154 14.17 -1.18 9.68
C SER A 154 13.06 -0.13 9.74
N GLU A 155 13.01 0.63 10.83
CA GLU A 155 11.98 1.64 11.04
C GLU A 155 12.50 3.02 10.65
N TYR A 156 11.59 3.90 10.20
CA TYR A 156 11.90 5.31 9.87
C TYR A 156 13.07 5.44 8.88
N VAL A 157 13.00 4.68 7.78
CA VAL A 157 14.07 4.57 6.77
C VAL A 157 14.31 5.91 6.06
N ALA A 158 13.24 6.47 5.51
CA ALA A 158 13.21 7.81 4.93
C ALA A 158 11.75 8.25 4.73
N PRO A 159 11.49 9.56 4.59
CA PRO A 159 10.15 10.07 4.39
C PRO A 159 9.60 9.70 3.00
N ILE A 160 8.30 9.44 2.94
CA ILE A 160 7.53 9.18 1.74
C ILE A 160 6.93 10.51 1.31
N LYS A 161 7.31 11.05 0.15
CA LYS A 161 6.72 12.29 -0.33
C LYS A 161 5.23 12.07 -0.63
N ASP A 162 4.37 12.54 0.26
CA ASP A 162 2.93 12.41 0.11
C ASP A 162 2.21 13.60 0.77
N PRO A 163 2.09 14.73 0.07
CA PRO A 163 1.47 15.92 0.64
C PRO A 163 -0.02 15.77 0.98
N ASP A 164 -0.72 14.81 0.39
CA ASP A 164 -2.18 14.70 0.47
C ASP A 164 -2.70 13.35 1.01
N GLY A 165 -1.82 12.46 1.47
CA GLY A 165 -2.21 11.16 2.04
C GLY A 165 -2.60 10.11 0.99
N ARG A 166 -2.42 10.38 -0.30
CA ARG A 166 -3.04 9.61 -1.40
C ARG A 166 -2.04 9.00 -2.36
N GLN A 167 -0.78 9.39 -2.31
CA GLN A 167 0.20 8.93 -3.28
C GLN A 167 0.63 7.49 -2.99
N GLN A 168 0.54 6.63 -4.01
CA GLN A 168 1.12 5.30 -3.91
C GLN A 168 2.65 5.37 -3.98
N LEU A 169 3.32 4.47 -3.28
CA LEU A 169 4.77 4.43 -3.25
C LEU A 169 5.32 3.81 -4.54
N ALA A 170 6.20 4.51 -5.26
CA ALA A 170 6.80 3.99 -6.48
C ALA A 170 7.96 3.04 -6.16
N VAL A 171 7.87 1.80 -6.62
CA VAL A 171 8.84 0.73 -6.35
C VAL A 171 9.31 0.08 -7.65
N ARG A 172 10.62 -0.07 -7.82
CA ARG A 172 11.23 -0.91 -8.86
C ARG A 172 11.86 -2.12 -8.21
N VAL A 173 11.32 -3.29 -8.52
CA VAL A 173 11.84 -4.58 -8.10
C VAL A 173 12.81 -5.10 -9.16
N ASP A 174 14.06 -5.30 -8.75
CA ASP A 174 15.10 -5.99 -9.52
C ASP A 174 15.35 -7.38 -8.87
N ARG A 175 16.22 -8.21 -9.47
CA ARG A 175 16.44 -9.59 -8.98
C ARG A 175 16.86 -9.68 -7.51
N ASN A 176 17.73 -8.77 -7.06
CA ASN A 176 18.34 -8.84 -5.72
C ASN A 176 18.17 -7.54 -4.91
N GLN A 177 17.30 -6.63 -5.37
CA GLN A 177 17.13 -5.33 -4.73
C GLN A 177 15.76 -4.75 -5.06
N LEU A 178 15.28 -3.89 -4.17
CA LEU A 178 14.18 -2.99 -4.43
C LEU A 178 14.74 -1.58 -4.49
N LEU A 179 14.21 -0.76 -5.39
CA LEU A 179 14.46 0.67 -5.44
C LEU A 179 13.14 1.37 -5.18
N ILE A 180 13.11 2.18 -4.13
CA ILE A 180 11.92 2.86 -3.68
C ILE A 180 12.15 4.35 -3.86
N ARG A 181 11.20 5.05 -4.47
CA ARG A 181 11.28 6.51 -4.59
C ARG A 181 10.82 7.14 -3.27
N LEU A 182 11.73 7.82 -2.60
CA LEU A 182 11.52 8.42 -1.28
C LEU A 182 12.06 9.85 -1.28
N GLN A 183 11.58 10.67 -0.34
CA GLN A 183 12.13 12.00 -0.10
C GLN A 183 13.55 11.86 0.46
N ARG A 184 14.52 12.52 -0.19
CA ARG A 184 15.94 12.47 0.20
C ARG A 184 16.37 13.73 0.93
N ARG A 185 15.89 14.89 0.49
CA ARG A 185 16.28 16.20 1.03
C ARG A 185 15.23 17.25 0.75
N TRP A 186 15.28 18.30 1.55
CA TRP A 186 14.59 19.55 1.28
C TRP A 186 15.51 20.48 0.51
N LEU A 187 14.94 21.28 -0.39
CA LEU A 187 15.62 22.47 -0.89
C LEU A 187 15.77 23.45 0.28
N HIS A 188 16.94 24.07 0.35
CA HIS A 188 17.20 25.16 1.28
C HIS A 188 16.93 26.49 0.57
N ASP A 189 16.75 27.55 1.36
CA ASP A 189 16.55 28.92 0.88
C ASP A 189 15.30 29.09 -0.01
N THR A 190 14.24 28.35 0.32
CA THR A 190 12.91 28.50 -0.29
C THR A 190 12.01 29.31 0.62
N ASP A 191 11.09 30.09 0.04
CA ASP A 191 10.14 30.90 0.81
C ASP A 191 9.03 30.05 1.50
N THR A 192 9.01 28.74 1.27
CA THR A 192 7.99 27.81 1.80
C THR A 192 8.59 26.44 2.14
N ASP A 193 7.95 25.72 3.08
CA ASP A 193 8.23 24.31 3.39
C ASP A 193 7.25 23.36 2.66
N SER A 194 6.80 23.73 1.46
CA SER A 194 5.81 22.95 0.70
C SER A 194 6.45 21.71 0.08
N ALA A 195 5.65 20.65 -0.14
CA ALA A 195 6.14 19.41 -0.75
C ALA A 195 6.83 19.59 -2.12
N GLU A 196 6.57 20.70 -2.82
CA GLU A 196 7.28 21.06 -4.06
C GLU A 196 8.78 21.25 -3.83
N ASN A 197 9.18 21.69 -2.63
CA ASN A 197 10.58 21.89 -2.24
C ASN A 197 11.26 20.62 -1.73
N SER A 198 10.58 19.48 -1.76
CA SER A 198 11.19 18.19 -1.44
C SER A 198 11.74 17.51 -2.70
N ILE A 199 13.01 17.09 -2.64
CA ILE A 199 13.66 16.30 -3.68
C ILE A 199 13.53 14.82 -3.32
N GLU A 200 12.95 14.07 -4.24
CA GLU A 200 12.93 12.61 -4.18
C GLU A 200 14.15 12.01 -4.86
N ASP A 201 14.51 10.81 -4.42
CA ASP A 201 15.52 10.00 -5.07
C ASP A 201 15.21 8.51 -4.89
N TRP A 202 15.94 7.66 -5.60
CA TRP A 202 15.83 6.21 -5.45
C TRP A 202 16.63 5.75 -4.22
N TYR A 203 15.93 5.17 -3.26
CA TYR A 203 16.50 4.45 -2.14
C TYR A 203 16.61 2.97 -2.47
N ARG A 204 17.83 2.45 -2.48
CA ARG A 204 18.14 1.04 -2.74
C ARG A 204 18.04 0.24 -1.46
N LEU A 205 17.17 -0.77 -1.49
CA LEU A 205 17.02 -1.80 -0.47
C LEU A 205 17.56 -3.13 -0.96
N GLN A 206 18.30 -3.80 -0.11
CA GLN A 206 18.80 -5.15 -0.30
C GLN A 206 18.61 -5.92 1.00
N VAL A 207 18.42 -7.23 0.89
CA VAL A 207 18.57 -8.12 2.04
C VAL A 207 19.89 -8.85 1.88
N VAL A 208 20.71 -8.81 2.92
CA VAL A 208 22.02 -9.45 2.94
C VAL A 208 22.20 -10.12 4.28
N ASN A 209 22.44 -11.43 4.28
CA ASN A 209 22.55 -12.23 5.50
C ASN A 209 21.36 -12.02 6.44
N GLN A 210 20.13 -12.13 5.90
CA GLN A 210 18.89 -11.97 6.67
C GLN A 210 18.74 -10.57 7.31
N ARG A 211 19.46 -9.55 6.81
CA ARG A 211 19.36 -8.17 7.30
C ARG A 211 18.97 -7.23 6.18
N ILE A 212 18.05 -6.33 6.48
CA ILE A 212 17.67 -5.23 5.60
C ILE A 212 18.82 -4.22 5.56
N ARG A 213 19.26 -3.87 4.36
CA ARG A 213 20.29 -2.89 4.08
C ARG A 213 19.75 -1.85 3.11
N GLY A 214 19.89 -0.60 3.49
CA GLY A 214 19.41 0.53 2.71
C GLY A 214 20.51 1.54 2.40
N ARG A 215 20.47 2.14 1.22
CA ARG A 215 21.30 3.28 0.83
C ARG A 215 20.65 4.06 -0.31
N TRP A 216 20.96 5.34 -0.44
CA TRP A 216 20.60 6.10 -1.63
C TRP A 216 21.31 5.52 -2.87
N ALA A 217 20.64 5.53 -4.02
CA ALA A 217 21.27 5.25 -5.29
C ALA A 217 22.18 6.43 -5.67
N ASP A 218 23.35 6.11 -6.23
CA ASP A 218 24.27 7.09 -6.83
C ASP A 218 23.91 7.35 -8.30
#